data_AF-A0A2D7R7Y4-F1
#
_entry.id   AF-A0A2D7R7Y4-F1
#
_cell.length_a   1.000
_cell.length_b   1.000
_cell.length_c   1.000
_cell.angle_alpha   90.00
_cell.angle_beta   90.00
_cell.angle_gamma   90.00
#
_symmetry.space_group_name_H-M   'P 1'
#
loop_
_entity.id
_entity.type
_entity.pdbx_description
1 polymer ?
#
loop_
_entity_poly.entity_id
_entity_poly.type
_entity_poly.pdbx_seq_one_letter_code
_entity_poly.pdbx_strand_id
1 'polypeptide(L)' 'MDLKSKLNCLYGSEVTASELAALFGIDLIELHEMIAQSRGEKFDNDSVVDFAVPTHEVAGQIIAQETSTPSQNNGSK' A
#
# COMPACT_ATOMS: atom_id res chain seq x y z
N MET A 1 2.19 3.37 20.68
CA MET A 1 1.55 4.03 19.53
C MET A 1 1.16 2.94 18.57
N ASP A 2 -0.13 2.80 18.24
CA ASP A 2 -0.60 1.82 17.25
C ASP A 2 -0.22 2.25 15.83
N LEU A 3 -0.32 1.32 14.87
CA LEU A 3 0.10 1.57 13.48
C LEU A 3 -0.65 2.75 12.85
N LYS A 4 -1.96 2.91 13.10
CA LYS A 4 -2.74 4.04 12.58
C LYS A 4 -2.21 5.35 13.13
N SER A 5 -1.99 5.43 14.44
CA SER A 5 -1.40 6.62 15.08
C SER A 5 0.01 6.92 14.58
N LYS A 6 0.82 5.91 14.29
CA LYS A 6 2.19 6.08 13.77
C LYS A 6 2.18 6.60 12.33
N LEU A 7 1.36 6.01 11.46
CA LEU A 7 1.24 6.45 10.07
C LEU A 7 0.62 7.85 9.99
N ASN A 8 -0.39 8.15 10.81
CA ASN A 8 -1.00 9.48 10.86
C ASN A 8 -0.03 10.56 11.37
N CYS A 9 0.94 10.19 12.21
CA CYS A 9 2.00 11.09 12.66
C CYS A 9 3.04 11.38 11.56
N LEU A 10 3.32 10.39 10.70
CA LEU A 10 4.34 10.47 9.65
C LEU A 10 3.83 11.13 8.37
N TYR A 11 2.60 10.80 7.97
CA TYR A 11 2.04 11.18 6.67
C TYR A 11 0.81 12.10 6.81
N GLY A 12 0.27 12.29 8.02
CA GLY A 12 -0.97 13.04 8.22
C GLY A 12 -2.21 12.22 7.87
N SER A 13 -3.29 12.91 7.49
CA SER A 13 -4.60 12.30 7.22
C SER A 13 -4.66 11.46 5.94
N GLU A 14 -3.76 11.73 5.00
CA GLU A 14 -3.72 11.08 3.69
C GLU A 14 -2.27 10.74 3.32
N VAL A 15 -2.06 9.66 2.58
CA VAL A 15 -0.76 9.21 2.08
C VAL A 15 -0.78 9.31 0.55
N THR A 16 0.17 10.02 -0.03
CA THR A 16 0.32 10.15 -1.49
C THR A 16 0.81 8.84 -2.12
N ALA A 17 0.66 8.69 -3.43
CA ALA A 17 1.15 7.51 -4.14
C ALA A 17 2.67 7.38 -4.03
N SER A 18 3.38 8.52 -4.02
CA SER A 18 4.82 8.59 -3.79
C SER A 18 5.23 8.06 -2.42
N GLU A 19 4.49 8.45 -1.36
CA GLU A 19 4.74 7.98 0.00
C GLU A 19 4.33 6.52 0.19
N LEU A 20 3.25 6.08 -0.47
CA LEU A 20 2.85 4.67 -0.51
C LEU A 20 3.93 3.81 -1.18
N ALA A 21 4.45 4.24 -2.32
CA ALA A 21 5.53 3.55 -3.02
C ALA A 21 6.76 3.40 -2.11
N ALA A 22 7.16 4.46 -1.41
CA ALA A 22 8.24 4.42 -0.44
C ALA A 22 7.94 3.48 0.76
N LEU A 23 6.70 3.44 1.23
CA LEU A 23 6.28 2.61 2.37
C LEU A 23 6.30 1.11 2.04
N PHE A 24 5.91 0.74 0.83
CA PHE A 24 5.91 -0.64 0.36
C PHE A 24 7.23 -1.06 -0.32
N GLY A 25 8.17 -0.13 -0.50
CA GLY A 25 9.46 -0.39 -1.13
C GLY A 25 9.36 -0.74 -2.62
N ILE A 26 8.37 -0.18 -3.30
CA ILE A 26 8.11 -0.38 -4.73
C ILE A 26 8.30 0.91 -5.50
N ASP A 27 8.59 0.81 -6.79
CA ASP A 27 8.68 1.97 -7.67
C ASP A 27 7.29 2.61 -7.87
N LEU A 28 7.26 3.94 -7.95
CA LEU A 28 6.00 4.68 -8.15
C LEU A 28 5.29 4.29 -9.46
N ILE A 29 6.07 4.03 -10.52
CA ILE A 29 5.55 3.56 -11.81
C ILE A 29 4.95 2.17 -11.66
N GLU A 30 5.64 1.27 -10.95
CA GLU A 30 5.16 -0.09 -10.69
C GLU A 30 3.86 -0.08 -9.89
N LEU A 31 3.74 0.80 -8.87
CA LEU A 31 2.50 0.99 -8.12
C LEU A 31 1.34 1.41 -9.03
N HIS A 32 1.55 2.37 -9.95
CA HIS A 32 0.50 2.79 -10.88
C HIS A 32 0.14 1.71 -11.89
N GLU A 33 1.12 0.95 -12.37
CA GLU A 33 0.88 -0.18 -13.26
C GLU A 33 0.03 -1.25 -12.56
N MET A 34 0.36 -1.62 -11.32
CA MET A 34 -0.43 -2.56 -10.52
C MET A 34 -1.87 -2.09 -10.33
N ILE A 35 -2.07 -0.79 -10.08
CA ILE A 35 -3.41 -0.21 -9.93
C ILE A 35 -4.20 -0.27 -11.24
N ALA A 36 -3.58 0.12 -12.37
CA ALA A 36 -4.22 0.06 -13.68
C ALA A 36 -4.62 -1.38 -14.04
N GLN A 37 -3.71 -2.34 -13.82
CA GLN A 37 -3.99 -3.77 -14.02
C GLN A 37 -5.15 -4.26 -13.14
N SER A 38 -5.23 -3.84 -11.88
CA SER A 38 -6.32 -4.21 -10.96
C SER A 38 -7.70 -3.71 -11.44
N ARG A 39 -7.72 -2.62 -12.21
CA ARG A 39 -8.93 -2.02 -12.79
C ARG A 39 -9.24 -2.54 -14.20
N GLY A 40 -8.37 -3.39 -14.77
CA GLY A 40 -8.48 -3.81 -16.16
C GLY A 40 -8.18 -2.69 -17.16
N GLU A 41 -7.50 -1.63 -16.71
CA GLU A 41 -7.11 -0.48 -17.53
C GLU A 41 -5.69 -0.70 -18.11
N LYS A 42 -5.42 -0.09 -19.27
CA LYS A 42 -4.05 -0.02 -19.78
C LYS A 42 -3.29 1.05 -19.00
N PHE A 43 -2.12 0.69 -18.48
CA PHE A 43 -1.22 1.65 -17.89
C PHE A 43 -0.62 2.56 -18.99
N ASP A 44 -0.73 3.88 -18.78
CA ASP A 44 -0.17 4.92 -19.63
C ASP A 44 0.82 5.74 -18.79
N ASN A 45 2.10 5.71 -19.17
CA ASN A 45 3.18 6.32 -18.39
C ASN A 45 3.20 7.86 -18.51
N ASP A 46 2.61 8.43 -19.56
CA ASP A 46 2.54 9.87 -19.78
C ASP A 46 1.45 10.53 -18.90
N SER A 47 0.55 9.74 -18.31
CA SER A 47 -0.59 10.20 -17.51
C SER A 47 -0.52 9.79 -16.03
N VAL A 48 0.68 9.59 -15.47
CA VAL A 48 0.85 9.29 -14.04
C VAL A 48 0.41 10.50 -13.21
N VAL A 49 -0.80 10.40 -12.63
CA VAL A 49 -1.34 11.41 -11.72
C VAL A 49 -1.20 10.92 -10.30
N ASP A 50 -0.53 11.70 -9.47
CA ASP A 50 -0.41 11.41 -8.04
C ASP A 50 -1.80 11.41 -7.40
N PHE A 51 -2.07 10.38 -6.60
CA PHE A 51 -3.33 10.22 -5.87
C PHE A 51 -3.03 10.07 -4.39
N ALA A 52 -3.98 10.45 -3.55
CA ALA A 52 -3.86 10.30 -2.10
C ALA A 52 -4.88 9.28 -1.59
N VAL A 53 -4.47 8.48 -0.60
CA VAL A 53 -5.31 7.48 0.06
C VAL A 53 -5.39 7.82 1.54
N PRO A 54 -6.58 7.76 2.17
CA PRO A 54 -6.70 7.99 3.60
C PRO A 54 -5.79 7.07 4.42
N THR A 55 -5.00 7.65 5.33
CA THR A 55 -3.98 6.93 6.11
C THR A 55 -4.55 5.77 6.93
N HIS A 56 -5.80 5.88 7.38
CA HIS A 56 -6.46 4.83 8.14
C HIS A 56 -6.80 3.59 7.30
N GLU A 57 -7.04 3.75 6.00
CA GLU A 57 -7.27 2.65 5.06
C GLU A 57 -5.97 1.91 4.76
N VAL A 58 -4.89 2.65 4.53
CA VAL A 58 -3.53 2.10 4.34
C VAL A 58 -3.13 1.26 5.56
N ALA A 59 -3.31 1.82 6.77
CA ALA A 59 -3.05 1.10 8.01
C ALA A 59 -3.90 -0.17 8.15
N GLY A 60 -5.17 -0.12 7.73
CA GLY A 60 -6.07 -1.27 7.74
C GLY A 60 -5.57 -2.39 6.84
N GLN A 61 -5.10 -2.06 5.65
CA GLN A 61 -4.58 -3.04 4.68
C GLN A 61 -3.28 -3.70 5.16
N ILE A 62 -2.35 -2.94 5.75
CA ILE A 62 -1.10 -3.50 6.31
C ILE A 62 -1.43 -4.51 7.42
N ILE A 63 -2.32 -4.14 8.35
CA ILE A 63 -2.76 -5.04 9.43
C ILE A 63 -3.45 -6.28 8.85
N ALA A 64 -4.32 -6.11 7.85
CA ALA A 64 -4.99 -7.23 7.19
C ALA A 64 -3.98 -8.17 6.52
N GLN A 65 -2.92 -7.65 5.88
CA GLN A 65 -1.89 -8.44 5.22
C GLN A 65 -1.00 -9.19 6.23
N GLU A 66 -0.58 -8.54 7.32
CA GLU A 66 0.19 -9.19 8.40
C GLU A 66 -0.62 -10.29 9.10
N THR A 67 -1.92 -10.07 9.31
CA THR A 67 -2.82 -11.08 9.90
C THR A 67 -3.21 -12.21 8.94
N SER A 68 -3.17 -11.95 7.62
CA SER A 68 -3.48 -12.94 6.58
C SER A 68 -2.26 -13.75 6.14
N THR A 69 -1.07 -13.44 6.64
CA THR A 69 0.10 -14.31 6.44
C THR A 69 -0.20 -15.63 7.16
N PRO A 70 -0.41 -16.75 6.46
CA PRO A 70 -0.61 -18.01 7.14
C PRO A 70 0.68 -18.29 7.88
N SER A 71 0.59 -18.41 9.20
CA SER A 71 1.57 -19.11 10.02
C SER A 71 1.97 -20.36 9.23
N GLN A 72 3.18 -20.40 8.68
CA GLN A 72 3.72 -21.60 8.07
C GLN A 72 3.76 -22.63 9.21
N ASN A 73 2.68 -23.42 9.25
CA ASN A 73 2.57 -24.60 10.07
C ASN A 73 3.62 -25.57 9.55
N ASN A 74 4.86 -25.42 10.04
CA ASN A 74 5.90 -26.42 9.91
C ASN A 74 5.58 -27.56 10.90
N GLY A 75 4.44 -28.20 10.68
CA GLY A 75 4.18 -29.57 11.09
C GLY A 75 5.00 -30.49 10.20
N SER A 76 6.32 -30.49 10.38
CA SER A 76 7.16 -31.58 9.89
C SER A 76 7.09 -32.69 10.93
N LYS A 77 6.27 -33.69 10.60
CA LYS A 77 6.15 -34.99 11.25
C LYS A 77 7.47 -35.77 11.17
#